data_AF-A0A6I9MFE0-F1
#
_entry.id   AF-A0A6I9MFE0-F1
#
_cell.length_a   1.000
_cell.length_b   1.000
_cell.length_c   1.000
_cell.angle_alpha   90.00
_cell.angle_beta   90.00
_cell.angle_gamma   90.00
#
_symmetry.space_group_name_H-M   'P 1'
#
loop_
_entity.id
_entity.type
_entity.pdbx_description
1 polymer ?
#
loop_
_entity_poly.entity_id
_entity_poly.type
_entity_poly.pdbx_seq_one_letter_code
_entity_poly.pdbx_strand_id
1 'polypeptide(L)'
;CLSPQVCLFHSTLLMKSAFTDSLFSAEDEAFLLQRLVVLSQHPLLSPPEKLFYIDCILSFPENRPIGCGDDALPVLLTPRLASVLVPTVFNDSATLLARLHLLCLVYLEEEDEEEEEGRGLGYLYDHLTSLLRIVDNGGSREIVVTFFRAAFLFLSYFFPVERFSHSLMEELCSLYLRHTHLAPHFINLADHIQEQLSESNWATEFLMALQGAITDAELTSKDLRWHLKILARVAEEGEIKQQSTVDFLSHIITSSSLCVKGDWRLGNFLLGVCRRLLVHPGFDELLIPLADVLQHLASRYGDTDIRDHARLYYTLLTTLSKDKLAGVLSQGYGEGGGQAKKRTFSCIVAESEGLTSLLTVHRAKKIILKLVEEPQTETGSGLNLNEDNPEEASVALEQYRAQFDVPGFASEIPLNYQLTHSESADSCFDQLFSIRLHFSLTDDHYELLGDISVPCVFRERPPPSVKLRLKPRRPQPTSLHASAIFTAQDGFSWLTDLPDVHVAFQQTFLPLPAPETWGRGGRLSLFDGFWDEMSREEPTGGATSLFCCQLQEEALKTLVEKHFLPYLVSDPSDKEEIKVLFFLPPQSHLLLRIRSEETVHFNVATDNWQLLPHINSYLLTLTSSQEDTHT
;
A
#
# COMPACT_ATOMS: atom_id res chain seq x y z
N CYS A 1 21.12 12.20 22.93
CA CYS A 1 22.08 12.97 22.12
C CYS A 1 23.16 12.08 21.48
N LEU A 2 22.77 11.01 20.76
CA LEU A 2 23.69 10.09 20.06
C LEU A 2 23.52 10.13 18.52
N SER A 3 22.44 10.73 18.01
CA SER A 3 22.20 10.89 16.57
C SER A 3 23.33 11.57 15.76
N PRO A 4 24.09 12.58 16.26
CA PRO A 4 25.17 13.15 15.45
C PRO A 4 26.32 12.17 15.22
N GLN A 5 26.51 11.15 16.07
CA GLN A 5 27.59 10.18 15.89
C GLN A 5 27.28 9.17 14.77
N VAL A 6 26.01 8.78 14.60
CA VAL A 6 25.57 7.85 13.54
C VAL A 6 25.76 8.49 12.16
N CYS A 7 25.32 9.75 11.97
CA CYS A 7 25.49 10.47 10.71
C CYS A 7 26.96 10.66 10.33
N LEU A 8 27.83 10.94 11.30
CA LEU A 8 29.27 11.06 11.08
C LEU A 8 29.89 9.73 10.67
N PHE A 9 29.51 8.63 11.32
CA PHE A 9 30.01 7.29 10.99
C PHE A 9 29.56 6.86 9.59
N HIS A 10 28.29 7.07 9.25
CA HIS A 10 27.76 6.83 7.91
C HIS A 10 28.48 7.67 6.85
N SER A 11 28.72 8.95 7.11
CA SER A 11 29.46 9.83 6.20
C SER A 11 30.91 9.36 6.01
N THR A 12 31.53 8.80 7.06
CA THR A 12 32.88 8.22 6.99
C THR A 12 32.89 6.96 6.12
N LEU A 13 31.89 6.08 6.25
CA LEU A 13 31.74 4.91 5.38
C LEU A 13 31.46 5.29 3.92
N LEU A 14 30.64 6.32 3.68
CA LEU A 14 30.42 6.86 2.34
C LEU A 14 31.69 7.50 1.74
N MET A 15 32.50 8.17 2.57
CA MET A 15 33.80 8.65 2.12
C MET A 15 34.73 7.49 1.79
N LYS A 16 34.69 6.40 2.57
CA LYS A 16 35.47 5.19 2.27
C LYS A 16 35.04 4.56 0.95
N SER A 17 33.74 4.40 0.70
CA SER A 17 33.25 3.85 -0.55
C SER A 17 33.59 4.72 -1.76
N ALA A 18 33.64 6.05 -1.60
CA ALA A 18 33.99 6.97 -2.67
C ALA A 18 35.50 7.07 -2.95
N PHE A 19 36.35 6.96 -1.93
CA PHE A 19 37.77 7.31 -2.01
C PHE A 19 38.74 6.15 -1.72
N THR A 20 38.23 4.95 -1.38
CA THR A 20 38.94 3.67 -1.23
C THR A 20 40.33 3.78 -0.58
N ASP A 21 41.40 3.72 -1.37
CA ASP A 21 42.82 3.67 -0.97
C ASP A 21 43.47 5.05 -0.79
N SER A 22 42.79 6.13 -1.21
CA SER A 22 43.38 7.47 -1.21
C SER A 22 43.29 8.18 0.14
N LEU A 23 42.35 7.75 1.00
CA LEU A 23 42.09 8.39 2.30
C LEU A 23 42.23 7.47 3.51
N PHE A 24 42.11 6.14 3.34
CA PHE A 24 42.12 5.19 4.44
C PHE A 24 43.17 4.11 4.22
N SER A 25 43.96 3.84 5.25
CA SER A 25 44.88 2.69 5.26
C SER A 25 44.17 1.41 5.73
N ALA A 26 44.76 0.24 5.49
CA ALA A 26 44.25 -1.03 6.00
C ALA A 26 44.16 -1.06 7.55
N GLU A 27 45.04 -0.34 8.25
CA GLU A 27 44.96 -0.18 9.71
C GLU A 27 43.75 0.65 10.13
N ASP A 28 43.41 1.71 9.36
CA ASP A 28 42.22 2.52 9.60
C ASP A 28 40.93 1.72 9.33
N GLU A 29 40.92 0.88 8.30
CA GLU A 29 39.81 -0.03 7.99
C GLU A 29 39.57 -1.03 9.13
N ALA A 30 40.64 -1.68 9.62
CA ALA A 30 40.56 -2.60 10.76
C ALA A 30 40.06 -1.89 12.02
N PHE A 31 40.50 -0.65 12.28
CA PHE A 31 40.04 0.14 13.41
C PHE A 31 38.57 0.56 13.29
N LEU A 32 38.12 0.98 12.09
CA LEU A 32 36.72 1.30 11.82
C LEU A 32 35.82 0.09 12.02
N LEU A 33 36.24 -1.08 11.54
CA LEU A 33 35.52 -2.33 11.70
C LEU A 33 35.46 -2.75 13.18
N GLN A 34 36.58 -2.70 13.91
CA GLN A 34 36.60 -2.98 15.35
C GLN A 34 35.65 -2.05 16.12
N ARG A 35 35.60 -0.77 15.73
CA ARG A 35 34.70 0.21 16.34
C ARG A 35 33.23 -0.08 16.05
N LEU A 36 32.88 -0.48 14.83
CA LEU A 36 31.52 -0.90 14.48
C LEU A 36 31.07 -2.10 15.31
N VAL A 37 31.94 -3.11 15.44
CA VAL A 37 31.68 -4.32 16.25
C VAL A 37 31.40 -3.94 17.71
N VAL A 38 32.22 -3.08 18.31
CA VAL A 38 32.01 -2.62 19.69
C VAL A 38 30.72 -1.79 19.84
N LEU A 39 30.43 -0.90 18.90
CA LEU A 39 29.23 -0.06 18.95
C LEU A 39 27.94 -0.87 18.80
N SER A 40 27.93 -1.90 17.96
CA SER A 40 26.77 -2.78 17.79
C SER A 40 26.36 -3.52 19.08
N GLN A 41 27.24 -3.59 20.09
CA GLN A 41 26.99 -4.22 21.39
C GLN A 41 26.72 -3.25 22.52
N HIS A 42 26.95 -1.95 22.30
CA HIS A 42 26.96 -0.99 23.39
C HIS A 42 25.60 -0.93 24.10
N PRO A 43 25.53 -1.15 25.43
CA PRO A 43 24.27 -1.34 26.14
C PRO A 43 23.38 -0.09 26.14
N LEU A 44 23.97 1.10 26.04
CA LEU A 44 23.24 2.38 26.03
C LEU A 44 22.67 2.75 24.65
N LEU A 45 23.01 2.01 23.58
CA LEU A 45 22.48 2.27 22.24
C LEU A 45 21.10 1.63 22.07
N SER A 46 20.24 2.34 21.35
CA SER A 46 18.91 1.84 21.01
C SER A 46 18.99 0.69 19.99
N PRO A 47 18.00 -0.23 19.95
CA PRO A 47 17.96 -1.30 18.95
C PRO A 47 18.14 -0.85 17.49
N PRO A 48 17.50 0.22 16.98
CA PRO A 48 17.71 0.65 15.60
C PRO A 48 19.13 1.13 15.32
N GLU A 49 19.81 1.75 16.29
CA GLU A 49 21.21 2.13 16.15
C GLU A 49 22.12 0.90 16.10
N LYS A 50 21.84 -0.13 16.90
CA LYS A 50 22.60 -1.40 16.88
C LYS A 50 22.43 -2.12 15.54
N LEU A 51 21.22 -2.19 15.02
CA LEU A 51 20.93 -2.76 13.69
C LEU A 51 21.67 -2.01 12.60
N PHE A 52 21.62 -0.67 12.63
CA PHE A 52 22.36 0.15 11.68
C PHE A 52 23.86 -0.18 11.66
N TYR A 53 24.49 -0.35 12.83
CA TYR A 53 25.90 -0.72 12.88
C TYR A 53 26.17 -2.15 12.36
N ILE A 54 25.25 -3.10 12.55
CA ILE A 54 25.36 -4.46 12.00
C ILE A 54 25.24 -4.41 10.48
N ASP A 55 24.27 -3.66 9.95
CA ASP A 55 24.10 -3.45 8.50
C ASP A 55 25.34 -2.81 7.88
N CYS A 56 25.97 -1.85 8.59
CA CYS A 56 27.24 -1.26 8.17
C CYS A 56 28.40 -2.25 8.15
N ILE A 57 28.38 -3.30 8.99
CA ILE A 57 29.41 -4.36 8.96
C ILE A 57 29.17 -5.28 7.76
N LEU A 58 27.92 -5.67 7.50
CA LEU A 58 27.55 -6.50 6.35
C LEU A 58 27.85 -5.82 5.00
N SER A 59 27.68 -4.50 4.95
CA SER A 59 27.91 -3.69 3.74
C SER A 59 29.24 -2.90 3.76
N PHE A 60 30.22 -3.35 4.56
CA PHE A 60 31.45 -2.59 4.73
C PHE A 60 32.23 -2.51 3.41
N PRO A 61 32.57 -1.29 2.94
CA PRO A 61 33.24 -1.09 1.65
C PRO A 61 34.74 -1.41 1.78
N GLU A 62 35.09 -2.67 1.56
CA GLU A 62 36.47 -3.15 1.58
C GLU A 62 37.07 -3.19 0.17
N ASN A 63 38.39 -3.00 0.09
CA ASN A 63 39.13 -3.03 -1.16
C ASN A 63 39.39 -4.48 -1.58
N ARG A 64 38.40 -5.11 -2.22
CA ARG A 64 38.53 -6.49 -2.70
C ARG A 64 39.41 -6.60 -3.94
N PRO A 65 40.19 -7.69 -4.09
CA PRO A 65 40.79 -8.03 -5.37
C PRO A 65 39.68 -8.26 -6.41
N ILE A 66 39.89 -7.74 -7.62
CA ILE A 66 38.94 -7.79 -8.74
C ILE A 66 38.56 -9.26 -9.02
N GLY A 67 37.36 -9.67 -8.59
CA GLY A 67 36.86 -11.04 -8.78
C GLY A 67 35.98 -11.61 -7.65
N CYS A 68 35.95 -10.98 -6.48
CA CYS A 68 35.07 -11.38 -5.37
C CYS A 68 33.72 -10.65 -5.48
N GLY A 69 32.60 -11.38 -5.44
CA GLY A 69 31.26 -10.82 -5.65
C GLY A 69 30.88 -9.74 -4.63
N ASP A 70 29.91 -8.88 -4.98
CA ASP A 70 29.49 -7.72 -4.16
C ASP A 70 28.90 -8.10 -2.79
N ASP A 71 28.55 -9.38 -2.55
CA ASP A 71 27.80 -9.85 -1.37
C ASP A 71 28.63 -10.59 -0.29
N ALA A 72 29.96 -10.72 -0.42
CA ALA A 72 30.77 -11.41 0.59
C ALA A 72 30.96 -10.57 1.88
N LEU A 73 31.47 -11.16 2.98
CA LEU A 73 31.81 -10.41 4.18
C LEU A 73 33.13 -9.62 4.02
N PRO A 74 33.43 -8.68 4.94
CA PRO A 74 34.73 -8.01 4.96
C PRO A 74 35.81 -9.01 5.38
N VAL A 75 36.88 -9.14 4.59
CA VAL A 75 38.06 -10.00 4.83
C VAL A 75 38.71 -9.70 6.18
N LEU A 76 38.69 -8.44 6.62
CA LEU A 76 39.20 -8.04 7.94
C LEU A 76 38.30 -8.49 9.12
N LEU A 77 37.08 -8.96 8.86
CA LEU A 77 36.16 -9.47 9.88
C LEU A 77 36.57 -10.88 10.32
N THR A 78 37.60 -10.96 11.15
CA THR A 78 38.01 -12.26 11.68
C THR A 78 36.94 -12.86 12.60
N PRO A 79 36.79 -14.19 12.62
CA PRO A 79 35.92 -14.95 13.53
C PRO A 79 36.17 -14.63 15.02
N ARG A 80 37.42 -14.31 15.37
CA ARG A 80 37.78 -13.81 16.71
C ARG A 80 37.14 -12.46 17.03
N LEU A 81 37.09 -11.54 16.07
CA LEU A 81 36.43 -10.24 16.22
C LEU A 81 34.90 -10.40 16.24
N ALA A 82 34.36 -11.30 15.42
CA ALA A 82 32.94 -11.60 15.37
C ALA A 82 32.44 -12.32 16.62
N SER A 83 33.29 -13.10 17.32
CA SER A 83 32.92 -13.82 18.55
C SER A 83 32.37 -12.93 19.68
N VAL A 84 32.69 -11.62 19.65
CA VAL A 84 32.13 -10.65 20.60
C VAL A 84 30.63 -10.42 20.32
N LEU A 85 30.17 -10.61 19.08
CA LEU A 85 28.79 -10.40 18.63
C LEU A 85 27.85 -11.58 18.92
N VAL A 86 28.31 -12.60 19.64
CA VAL A 86 27.50 -13.79 19.93
C VAL A 86 26.16 -13.38 20.54
N PRO A 87 25.03 -13.81 19.95
CA PRO A 87 23.71 -13.43 20.41
C PRO A 87 23.46 -13.98 21.82
N THR A 88 22.81 -13.15 22.64
CA THR A 88 22.33 -13.54 23.96
C THR A 88 20.82 -13.51 23.97
N VAL A 89 20.21 -14.35 24.81
CA VAL A 89 18.74 -14.45 24.95
C VAL A 89 18.09 -13.11 25.38
N PHE A 90 18.87 -12.19 25.94
CA PHE A 90 18.41 -10.86 26.37
C PHE A 90 18.42 -9.81 25.26
N ASN A 91 18.91 -10.15 24.07
CA ASN A 91 18.85 -9.24 22.93
C ASN A 91 17.43 -9.14 22.38
N ASP A 92 17.08 -7.97 21.83
CA ASP A 92 15.85 -7.82 21.09
C ASP A 92 15.84 -8.73 19.85
N SER A 93 14.64 -9.15 19.44
CA SER A 93 14.41 -10.09 18.36
C SER A 93 15.15 -9.75 17.06
N ALA A 94 15.17 -8.47 16.68
CA ALA A 94 15.78 -8.03 15.44
C ALA A 94 17.31 -8.06 15.53
N THR A 95 17.88 -7.51 16.61
CA THR A 95 19.34 -7.50 16.83
C THR A 95 19.88 -8.92 16.99
N LEU A 96 19.13 -9.82 17.62
CA LEU A 96 19.50 -11.24 17.73
C LEU A 96 19.63 -11.88 16.34
N LEU A 97 18.60 -11.73 15.50
CA LEU A 97 18.60 -12.31 14.15
C LEU A 97 19.69 -11.73 13.26
N ALA A 98 19.91 -10.41 13.31
CA ALA A 98 20.96 -9.75 12.52
C ALA A 98 22.36 -10.22 12.92
N ARG A 99 22.62 -10.41 14.23
CA ARG A 99 23.89 -10.97 14.71
C ARG A 99 24.06 -12.44 14.36
N LEU A 100 22.99 -13.23 14.47
CA LEU A 100 23.01 -14.63 14.07
C LEU A 100 23.34 -14.76 12.58
N HIS A 101 22.69 -13.97 11.73
CA HIS A 101 22.95 -13.94 10.30
C HIS A 101 24.40 -13.61 9.98
N LEU A 102 24.94 -12.54 10.58
CA LEU A 102 26.35 -12.16 10.42
C LEU A 102 27.29 -13.30 10.85
N LEU A 103 27.02 -13.95 11.98
CA LEU A 103 27.85 -15.07 12.44
C LEU A 103 27.73 -16.30 11.53
N CYS A 104 26.55 -16.59 10.98
CA CYS A 104 26.41 -17.67 10.00
C CYS A 104 27.29 -17.42 8.77
N LEU A 105 27.36 -16.18 8.28
CA LEU A 105 28.24 -15.84 7.17
C LEU A 105 29.72 -15.97 7.55
N VAL A 106 30.11 -15.49 8.75
CA VAL A 106 31.52 -15.54 9.20
C VAL A 106 32.00 -16.99 9.32
N TYR A 107 31.19 -17.87 9.89
CA TYR A 107 31.56 -19.28 10.07
C TYR A 107 31.40 -20.11 8.78
N LEU A 108 30.69 -19.61 7.76
CA LEU A 108 30.65 -20.24 6.45
C LEU A 108 31.97 -20.04 5.69
N GLU A 109 32.60 -18.86 5.81
CA GLU A 109 33.90 -18.55 5.19
C GLU A 109 35.08 -19.28 5.88
N GLU A 110 34.94 -19.73 7.14
CA GLU A 110 35.97 -20.51 7.86
C GLU A 110 36.08 -21.98 7.41
N GLU A 111 35.07 -22.55 6.73
CA GLU A 111 35.11 -23.97 6.32
C GLU A 111 36.23 -24.27 5.31
N ASP A 112 36.82 -23.25 4.68
CA ASP A 112 37.95 -23.38 3.75
C ASP A 112 39.33 -23.50 4.47
N GLU A 113 39.43 -23.22 5.78
CA GLU A 113 40.70 -23.28 6.54
C GLU A 113 40.70 -24.44 7.57
N GLU A 114 41.35 -25.55 7.20
CA GLU A 114 41.34 -26.90 7.81
C GLU A 114 41.75 -27.07 9.31
N GLU A 115 41.84 -26.04 10.18
CA GLU A 115 42.53 -26.21 11.50
C GLU A 115 41.77 -25.87 12.80
N GLU A 116 40.55 -25.32 12.81
CA GLU A 116 39.75 -25.16 14.05
C GLU A 116 38.28 -25.66 13.91
N GLU A 117 38.12 -26.96 13.60
CA GLU A 117 36.81 -27.63 13.43
C GLU A 117 35.79 -27.30 14.55
N GLY A 118 34.77 -26.51 14.19
CA GLY A 118 33.40 -26.65 14.72
C GLY A 118 33.05 -25.99 16.05
N ARG A 119 33.94 -25.20 16.69
CA ARG A 119 33.56 -24.51 17.94
C ARG A 119 32.50 -23.44 17.72
N GLY A 120 32.65 -22.60 16.69
CA GLY A 120 31.71 -21.53 16.36
C GLY A 120 30.31 -22.05 16.01
N LEU A 121 30.25 -23.04 15.12
CA LEU A 121 29.01 -23.70 14.72
C LEU A 121 28.31 -24.37 15.91
N GLY A 122 29.06 -25.02 16.80
CA GLY A 122 28.53 -25.59 18.04
C GLY A 122 27.88 -24.52 18.94
N TYR A 123 28.49 -23.34 19.08
CA TYR A 123 27.88 -22.24 19.85
C TYR A 123 26.59 -21.70 19.21
N LEU A 124 26.53 -21.61 17.87
CA LEU A 124 25.31 -21.20 17.16
C LEU A 124 24.18 -22.21 17.38
N TYR A 125 24.50 -23.50 17.31
CA TYR A 125 23.55 -24.56 17.60
C TYR A 125 23.10 -24.54 19.07
N ASP A 126 24.02 -24.38 20.02
CA ASP A 126 23.70 -24.25 21.45
C ASP A 126 22.80 -23.03 21.74
N HIS A 127 22.98 -21.94 20.99
CA HIS A 127 22.09 -20.78 21.07
C HIS A 127 20.70 -21.10 20.52
N LEU A 128 20.63 -21.78 19.36
CA LEU A 128 19.36 -22.20 18.76
C LEU A 128 18.58 -23.16 19.68
N THR A 129 19.26 -24.13 20.30
CA THR A 129 18.64 -25.06 21.26
C THR A 129 18.22 -24.34 22.54
N SER A 130 18.94 -23.29 22.96
CA SER A 130 18.53 -22.44 24.08
C SER A 130 17.23 -21.69 23.78
N LEU A 131 17.08 -21.14 22.56
CA LEU A 131 15.82 -20.54 22.10
C LEU A 131 14.70 -21.58 22.01
N LEU A 132 14.99 -22.77 21.49
CA LEU A 132 14.04 -23.88 21.45
C LEU A 132 13.50 -24.21 22.84
N ARG A 133 14.37 -24.33 23.85
CA ARG A 133 13.95 -24.61 25.24
C ARG A 133 13.06 -23.52 25.81
N ILE A 134 13.24 -22.26 25.41
CA ILE A 134 12.36 -21.15 25.84
C ILE A 134 10.99 -21.27 25.17
N VAL A 135 10.97 -21.61 23.87
CA VAL A 135 9.72 -21.86 23.14
C VAL A 135 8.98 -23.05 23.74
N ASP A 136 9.66 -24.14 24.06
CA ASP A 136 9.09 -25.34 24.66
C ASP A 136 8.45 -25.07 26.04
N ASN A 137 8.99 -24.11 26.80
CA ASN A 137 8.46 -23.67 28.09
C ASN A 137 7.33 -22.60 27.98
N GLY A 138 6.81 -22.34 26.78
CA GLY A 138 5.71 -21.39 26.57
C GLY A 138 6.18 -19.93 26.42
N GLY A 139 7.21 -19.71 25.60
CA GLY A 139 7.73 -18.38 25.27
C GLY A 139 6.69 -17.43 24.65
N SER A 140 7.01 -16.13 24.63
CA SER A 140 6.15 -15.13 23.99
C SER A 140 6.06 -15.35 22.48
N ARG A 141 4.99 -14.84 21.84
CA ARG A 141 4.80 -14.91 20.38
C ARG A 141 6.02 -14.37 19.60
N GLU A 142 6.66 -13.32 20.11
CA GLU A 142 7.86 -12.74 19.52
C GLU A 142 9.03 -13.72 19.51
N ILE A 143 9.25 -14.41 20.65
CA ILE A 143 10.34 -15.39 20.79
C ILE A 143 10.11 -16.61 19.88
N VAL A 144 8.86 -17.08 19.77
CA VAL A 144 8.47 -18.15 18.84
C VAL A 144 8.88 -17.77 17.41
N VAL A 145 8.48 -16.58 16.96
CA VAL A 145 8.81 -16.11 15.60
C VAL A 145 10.32 -15.96 15.42
N THR A 146 11.06 -15.47 16.43
CA THR A 146 12.52 -15.39 16.33
C THR A 146 13.19 -16.75 16.24
N PHE A 147 12.69 -17.75 16.98
CA PHE A 147 13.24 -19.10 16.92
C PHE A 147 13.09 -19.69 15.52
N PHE A 148 11.90 -19.63 14.92
CA PHE A 148 11.68 -20.15 13.57
C PHE A 148 12.51 -19.41 12.51
N ARG A 149 12.68 -18.09 12.64
CA ARG A 149 13.57 -17.32 11.76
C ARG A 149 15.05 -17.68 11.97
N ALA A 150 15.47 -17.92 13.21
CA ALA A 150 16.82 -18.35 13.54
C ALA A 150 17.10 -19.75 13.00
N ALA A 151 16.16 -20.69 13.15
CA ALA A 151 16.24 -22.04 12.59
C ALA A 151 16.33 -22.00 11.05
N PHE A 152 15.51 -21.16 10.41
CA PHE A 152 15.56 -20.93 8.97
C PHE A 152 16.93 -20.41 8.51
N LEU A 153 17.46 -19.38 9.16
CA LEU A 153 18.80 -18.85 8.85
C LEU A 153 19.88 -19.91 9.04
N PHE A 154 19.85 -20.65 10.15
CA PHE A 154 20.83 -21.70 10.42
C PHE A 154 20.80 -22.80 9.35
N LEU A 155 19.61 -23.30 9.01
CA LEU A 155 19.44 -24.33 7.97
C LEU A 155 19.81 -23.82 6.57
N SER A 156 19.56 -22.55 6.28
CA SER A 156 19.91 -21.94 4.99
C SER A 156 21.41 -21.98 4.69
N TYR A 157 22.25 -21.86 5.73
CA TYR A 157 23.71 -21.82 5.59
C TYR A 157 24.36 -23.17 5.89
N PHE A 158 23.91 -23.88 6.94
CA PHE A 158 24.59 -25.07 7.46
C PHE A 158 23.81 -26.38 7.24
N PHE A 159 22.88 -26.42 6.28
CA PHE A 159 22.19 -27.66 5.91
C PHE A 159 23.14 -28.84 5.56
N PRO A 160 24.28 -28.64 4.85
CA PRO A 160 25.18 -29.75 4.51
C PRO A 160 25.75 -30.51 5.73
N VAL A 161 25.73 -29.88 6.92
CA VAL A 161 26.21 -30.50 8.15
C VAL A 161 25.12 -31.40 8.75
N GLU A 162 25.06 -32.65 8.26
CA GLU A 162 24.02 -33.67 8.57
C GLU A 162 23.73 -33.84 10.07
N ARG A 163 24.75 -33.72 10.93
CA ARG A 163 24.59 -33.92 12.38
C ARG A 163 23.64 -32.89 13.00
N PHE A 164 23.79 -31.61 12.65
CA PHE A 164 22.98 -30.54 13.21
C PHE A 164 21.61 -30.47 12.56
N SER A 165 21.51 -30.73 11.26
CA SER A 165 20.23 -30.74 10.55
C SER A 165 19.33 -31.88 11.01
N HIS A 166 19.86 -33.09 11.24
CA HIS A 166 19.10 -34.22 11.78
C HIS A 166 18.69 -33.99 13.24
N SER A 167 19.61 -33.51 14.09
CA SER A 167 19.31 -33.21 15.49
C SER A 167 18.22 -32.14 15.62
N LEU A 168 18.29 -31.09 14.81
CA LEU A 168 17.27 -30.04 14.77
C LEU A 168 15.91 -30.59 14.29
N MET A 169 15.91 -31.50 13.32
CA MET A 169 14.70 -32.14 12.81
C MET A 169 13.98 -32.93 13.92
N GLU A 170 14.71 -33.77 14.67
CA GLU A 170 14.17 -34.52 15.80
C GLU A 170 13.61 -33.59 16.89
N GLU A 171 14.37 -32.55 17.22
CA GLU A 171 13.97 -31.52 18.18
C GLU A 171 12.69 -30.79 17.75
N LEU A 172 12.58 -30.40 16.47
CA LEU A 172 11.39 -29.75 15.90
C LEU A 172 10.17 -30.68 15.91
N CYS A 173 10.33 -31.95 15.55
CA CYS A 173 9.26 -32.95 15.65
C CYS A 173 8.78 -33.11 17.11
N SER A 174 9.71 -33.15 18.07
CA SER A 174 9.38 -33.24 19.49
C SER A 174 8.63 -31.99 19.99
N LEU A 175 9.04 -30.80 19.53
CA LEU A 175 8.40 -29.53 19.86
C LEU A 175 6.99 -29.46 19.31
N TYR A 176 6.80 -29.93 18.07
CA TYR A 176 5.49 -29.97 17.44
C TYR A 176 4.48 -30.81 18.23
N LEU A 177 4.88 -32.02 18.66
CA LEU A 177 4.00 -32.90 19.44
C LEU A 177 3.61 -32.29 20.80
N ARG A 178 4.49 -31.48 21.41
CA ARG A 178 4.20 -30.75 22.65
C ARG A 178 3.32 -29.52 22.41
N HIS A 179 3.50 -28.85 21.27
CA HIS A 179 2.88 -27.56 20.94
C HIS A 179 2.26 -27.57 19.54
N THR A 180 1.19 -28.34 19.36
CA THR A 180 0.52 -28.55 18.05
C THR A 180 0.02 -27.26 17.38
N HIS A 181 -0.30 -26.24 18.18
CA HIS A 181 -0.75 -24.92 17.70
C HIS A 181 0.31 -24.15 16.90
N LEU A 182 1.58 -24.53 16.99
CA LEU A 182 2.68 -23.94 16.21
C LEU A 182 2.74 -24.46 14.77
N ALA A 183 1.81 -25.33 14.35
CA ALA A 183 1.75 -25.90 12.99
C ALA A 183 1.99 -24.90 11.84
N PRO A 184 1.42 -23.67 11.83
CA PRO A 184 1.69 -22.71 10.75
C PRO A 184 3.16 -22.33 10.64
N HIS A 185 3.90 -22.26 11.76
CA HIS A 185 5.31 -21.93 11.74
C HIS A 185 6.17 -23.06 11.18
N PHE A 186 5.79 -24.31 11.44
CA PHE A 186 6.46 -25.48 10.85
C PHE A 186 6.21 -25.59 9.35
N ILE A 187 4.98 -25.33 8.89
CA ILE A 187 4.64 -25.27 7.46
C ILE A 187 5.46 -24.18 6.77
N ASN A 188 5.44 -22.95 7.29
CA ASN A 188 6.22 -21.84 6.72
C ASN A 188 7.73 -22.12 6.71
N LEU A 189 8.27 -22.82 7.71
CA LEU A 189 9.69 -23.19 7.74
C LEU A 189 10.02 -24.17 6.61
N ALA A 190 9.19 -25.20 6.41
CA ALA A 190 9.36 -26.16 5.33
C ALA A 190 9.26 -25.47 3.95
N ASP A 191 8.25 -24.62 3.77
CA ASP A 191 8.00 -23.90 2.51
C ASP A 191 9.18 -23.00 2.13
N HIS A 192 9.65 -22.16 3.06
CA HIS A 192 10.76 -21.25 2.76
C HIS A 192 12.08 -21.98 2.52
N ILE A 193 12.33 -23.10 3.20
CA ILE A 193 13.54 -23.91 2.95
C ILE A 193 13.46 -24.54 1.56
N GLN A 194 12.29 -25.03 1.16
CA GLN A 194 12.08 -25.61 -0.17
C GLN A 194 12.20 -24.56 -1.28
N GLU A 195 11.71 -23.32 -1.05
CA GLU A 195 11.88 -22.19 -1.98
C GLU A 195 13.35 -21.78 -2.15
N GLN A 196 14.12 -21.72 -1.06
CA GLN A 196 15.50 -21.27 -1.09
C GLN A 196 16.49 -22.36 -1.51
N LEU A 197 16.25 -23.61 -1.10
CA LEU A 197 17.13 -24.77 -1.35
C LEU A 197 16.38 -25.82 -2.17
N SER A 198 16.08 -25.52 -3.43
CA SER A 198 15.35 -26.42 -4.34
C SER A 198 16.04 -27.76 -4.60
N GLU A 199 17.34 -27.87 -4.32
CA GLU A 199 18.13 -29.11 -4.48
C GLU A 199 18.18 -29.97 -3.20
N SER A 200 17.68 -29.46 -2.06
CA SER A 200 17.73 -30.15 -0.77
C SER A 200 16.48 -31.00 -0.50
N ASN A 201 16.70 -32.22 -0.01
CA ASN A 201 15.62 -33.10 0.46
C ASN A 201 15.22 -32.85 1.92
N TRP A 202 15.78 -31.84 2.59
CA TRP A 202 15.51 -31.63 4.01
C TRP A 202 14.04 -31.36 4.30
N ALA A 203 13.39 -30.52 3.48
CA ALA A 203 11.98 -30.17 3.68
C ALA A 203 11.08 -31.40 3.51
N THR A 204 11.38 -32.27 2.53
CA THR A 204 10.62 -33.51 2.30
C THR A 204 10.86 -34.53 3.41
N GLU A 205 12.11 -34.69 3.87
CA GLU A 205 12.46 -35.53 5.04
C GLU A 205 11.79 -35.05 6.32
N PHE A 206 11.79 -33.73 6.57
CA PHE A 206 11.13 -33.13 7.72
C PHE A 206 9.61 -33.34 7.70
N LEU A 207 8.97 -33.11 6.55
CA LEU A 207 7.54 -33.38 6.37
C LEU A 207 7.20 -34.87 6.55
N MET A 208 8.07 -35.78 6.10
CA MET A 208 7.92 -37.22 6.32
C MET A 208 8.07 -37.59 7.80
N ALA A 209 9.05 -37.01 8.51
CA ALA A 209 9.22 -37.20 9.95
C ALA A 209 8.01 -36.69 10.74
N LEU A 210 7.46 -35.53 10.37
CA LEU A 210 6.22 -35.00 10.93
C LEU A 210 5.02 -35.91 10.64
N GLN A 211 4.90 -36.45 9.42
CA GLN A 211 3.83 -37.39 9.07
C GLN A 211 3.85 -38.62 10.00
N GLY A 212 5.02 -39.24 10.18
CA GLY A 212 5.20 -40.38 11.09
C GLY A 212 4.88 -40.03 12.54
N ALA A 213 5.38 -38.89 13.03
CA ALA A 213 5.10 -38.42 14.38
C ALA A 213 3.60 -38.18 14.63
N ILE A 214 2.86 -37.66 13.64
CA ILE A 214 1.41 -37.44 13.73
C ILE A 214 0.65 -38.76 13.73
N THR A 215 1.02 -39.71 12.87
CA THR A 215 0.30 -40.98 12.73
C THR A 215 0.43 -41.85 13.98
N ASP A 216 1.53 -41.69 14.73
CA ASP A 216 1.81 -42.42 15.96
C ASP A 216 1.25 -41.72 17.23
N ALA A 217 0.77 -40.48 17.13
CA ALA A 217 0.33 -39.68 18.27
C ALA A 217 -1.07 -40.05 18.79
N GLU A 218 -1.30 -39.81 20.09
CA GLU A 218 -2.63 -39.97 20.70
C GLU A 218 -3.61 -38.86 20.25
N LEU A 219 -4.79 -39.27 19.79
CA LEU A 219 -5.78 -38.37 19.19
C LEU A 219 -6.51 -37.51 20.24
N THR A 220 -6.13 -36.23 20.40
CA THR A 220 -6.98 -35.23 21.07
C THR A 220 -7.73 -34.34 20.07
N SER A 221 -8.97 -33.96 20.43
CA SER A 221 -9.86 -33.20 19.53
C SER A 221 -9.36 -31.78 19.14
N LYS A 222 -8.53 -31.14 19.97
CA LYS A 222 -8.00 -29.79 19.69
C LYS A 222 -6.76 -29.85 18.81
N ASP A 223 -5.93 -30.86 19.01
CA ASP A 223 -4.69 -31.09 18.26
C ASP A 223 -4.97 -31.57 16.83
N LEU A 224 -6.05 -32.33 16.65
CA LEU A 224 -6.45 -32.87 15.36
C LEU A 224 -6.57 -31.80 14.26
N ARG A 225 -7.06 -30.60 14.57
CA ARG A 225 -7.17 -29.51 13.57
C ARG A 225 -5.80 -29.13 13.00
N TRP A 226 -4.77 -29.11 13.84
CA TRP A 226 -3.41 -28.76 13.45
C TRP A 226 -2.68 -29.91 12.78
N HIS A 227 -2.89 -31.14 13.25
CA HIS A 227 -2.43 -32.35 12.58
C HIS A 227 -2.94 -32.42 11.13
N LEU A 228 -4.24 -32.19 10.92
CA LEU A 228 -4.82 -32.18 9.57
C LEU A 228 -4.27 -31.06 8.68
N LYS A 229 -3.94 -29.89 9.23
CA LYS A 229 -3.29 -28.81 8.46
C LYS A 229 -1.90 -29.23 7.97
N ILE A 230 -1.09 -29.86 8.82
CA ILE A 230 0.23 -30.36 8.42
C ILE A 230 0.08 -31.51 7.42
N LEU A 231 -0.81 -32.48 7.67
CA LEU A 231 -1.04 -33.58 6.73
C LEU A 231 -1.54 -33.09 5.36
N ALA A 232 -2.32 -32.01 5.31
CA ALA A 232 -2.72 -31.40 4.04
C ALA A 232 -1.52 -30.88 3.26
N ARG A 233 -0.56 -30.25 3.95
CA ARG A 233 0.69 -29.78 3.36
C ARG A 233 1.62 -30.93 2.95
N VAL A 234 1.74 -31.97 3.78
CA VAL A 234 2.48 -33.21 3.46
C VAL A 234 1.91 -33.88 2.20
N ALA A 235 0.59 -33.85 2.01
CA ALA A 235 -0.07 -34.41 0.84
C ALA A 235 0.12 -33.61 -0.46
N GLU A 236 0.75 -32.42 -0.41
CA GLU A 236 1.16 -31.67 -1.59
C GLU A 236 2.49 -32.19 -2.16
N GLU A 237 3.34 -32.78 -1.32
CA GLU A 237 4.64 -33.35 -1.73
C GLU A 237 4.46 -34.70 -2.41
N GLY A 238 4.76 -34.75 -3.71
CA GLY A 238 4.59 -35.94 -4.54
C GLY A 238 5.50 -37.12 -4.19
N GLU A 239 6.62 -36.86 -3.51
CA GLU A 239 7.61 -37.88 -3.13
C GLU A 239 7.20 -38.67 -1.89
N ILE A 240 6.33 -38.11 -1.04
CA ILE A 240 5.96 -38.69 0.25
C ILE A 240 4.81 -39.69 0.05
N LYS A 241 4.98 -40.90 0.58
CA LYS A 241 3.91 -41.92 0.56
C LYS A 241 2.80 -41.53 1.55
N GLN A 242 1.56 -41.53 1.10
CA GLN A 242 0.42 -41.03 1.89
C GLN A 242 -0.43 -42.14 2.54
N GLN A 243 0.00 -43.41 2.49
CA GLN A 243 -0.77 -44.53 3.03
C GLN A 243 -1.06 -44.36 4.54
N SER A 244 -0.03 -43.99 5.30
CA SER A 244 -0.13 -43.67 6.74
C SER A 244 -1.11 -42.54 7.02
N THR A 245 -1.15 -41.52 6.16
CA THR A 245 -2.10 -40.40 6.26
C THR A 245 -3.54 -40.87 6.05
N VAL A 246 -3.80 -41.75 5.08
CA VAL A 246 -5.15 -42.29 4.85
C VAL A 246 -5.57 -43.24 5.97
N ASP A 247 -4.67 -44.09 6.46
CA ASP A 247 -4.93 -44.98 7.58
C ASP A 247 -5.27 -44.17 8.85
N PHE A 248 -4.56 -43.07 9.09
CA PHE A 248 -4.85 -42.11 10.15
C PHE A 248 -6.24 -41.46 9.99
N LEU A 249 -6.58 -40.98 8.78
CA LEU A 249 -7.92 -40.44 8.49
C LEU A 249 -9.02 -41.47 8.74
N SER A 250 -8.82 -42.71 8.29
CA SER A 250 -9.73 -43.83 8.52
C SER A 250 -9.91 -44.12 10.01
N HIS A 251 -8.80 -44.13 10.78
CA HIS A 251 -8.83 -44.32 12.22
C HIS A 251 -9.57 -43.19 12.96
N ILE A 252 -9.38 -41.93 12.55
CA ILE A 252 -10.09 -40.78 13.12
C ILE A 252 -11.60 -40.91 12.91
N ILE A 253 -12.00 -41.27 11.68
CA ILE A 253 -13.41 -41.33 11.27
C ILE A 253 -14.15 -42.50 11.94
N THR A 254 -13.45 -43.62 12.16
CA THR A 254 -14.02 -44.84 12.75
C THR A 254 -14.02 -44.83 14.28
N SER A 255 -12.95 -44.34 14.91
CA SER A 255 -12.77 -44.40 16.37
C SER A 255 -13.38 -43.21 17.12
N SER A 256 -13.56 -42.06 16.44
CA SER A 256 -13.91 -40.82 17.12
C SER A 256 -15.39 -40.44 16.99
N SER A 257 -16.00 -39.94 18.07
CA SER A 257 -17.34 -39.33 18.06
C SER A 257 -17.45 -38.04 17.21
N LEU A 258 -16.39 -37.67 16.49
CA LEU A 258 -16.28 -36.45 15.68
C LEU A 258 -17.30 -36.40 14.55
N CYS A 259 -17.53 -37.54 13.88
CA CYS A 259 -18.54 -37.65 12.84
C CYS A 259 -19.95 -37.34 13.36
N VAL A 260 -20.23 -37.64 14.63
CA VAL A 260 -21.54 -37.38 15.27
C VAL A 260 -21.65 -35.92 15.74
N LYS A 261 -20.55 -35.31 16.21
CA LYS A 261 -20.54 -33.91 16.68
C LYS A 261 -20.73 -32.89 15.56
N GLY A 262 -20.33 -33.22 14.32
CA GLY A 262 -20.58 -32.39 13.13
C GLY A 262 -19.89 -31.01 13.16
N ASP A 263 -18.65 -30.92 13.62
CA ASP A 263 -17.90 -29.65 13.60
C ASP A 263 -17.49 -29.28 12.17
N TRP A 264 -18.26 -28.39 11.54
CA TRP A 264 -18.04 -27.91 10.16
C TRP A 264 -16.58 -27.50 9.88
N ARG A 265 -15.87 -26.87 10.83
CA ARG A 265 -14.47 -26.45 10.61
C ARG A 265 -13.53 -27.65 10.50
N LEU A 266 -13.70 -28.63 11.37
CA LEU A 266 -12.90 -29.85 11.34
C LEU A 266 -13.18 -30.67 10.08
N GLY A 267 -14.45 -30.74 9.66
CA GLY A 267 -14.84 -31.38 8.40
C GLY A 267 -14.16 -30.76 7.18
N ASN A 268 -14.02 -29.43 7.15
CA ASN A 268 -13.29 -28.75 6.08
C ASN A 268 -11.80 -29.09 6.07
N PHE A 269 -11.14 -29.23 7.23
CA PHE A 269 -9.74 -29.67 7.27
C PHE A 269 -9.58 -31.11 6.75
N LEU A 270 -10.50 -32.02 7.13
CA LEU A 270 -10.52 -33.39 6.60
C LEU A 270 -10.69 -33.43 5.07
N LEU A 271 -11.66 -32.66 4.56
CA LEU A 271 -11.89 -32.53 3.12
C LEU A 271 -10.72 -31.86 2.39
N GLY A 272 -10.02 -30.93 3.04
CA GLY A 272 -8.80 -30.32 2.54
C GLY A 272 -7.70 -31.35 2.29
N VAL A 273 -7.42 -32.21 3.28
CA VAL A 273 -6.45 -33.32 3.12
C VAL A 273 -6.91 -34.25 1.99
N CYS A 274 -8.18 -34.68 2.01
CA CYS A 274 -8.72 -35.56 0.96
C CYS A 274 -8.56 -34.95 -0.44
N ARG A 275 -8.81 -33.64 -0.58
CA ARG A 275 -8.64 -32.93 -1.86
C ARG A 275 -7.19 -32.92 -2.33
N ARG A 276 -6.21 -32.77 -1.43
CA ARG A 276 -4.78 -32.84 -1.80
C ARG A 276 -4.38 -34.26 -2.23
N LEU A 277 -4.84 -35.27 -1.49
CA LEU A 277 -4.63 -36.68 -1.83
C LEU A 277 -5.23 -37.07 -3.19
N LEU A 278 -6.37 -36.48 -3.56
CA LEU A 278 -7.00 -36.67 -4.87
C LEU A 278 -6.15 -36.18 -6.05
N VAL A 279 -5.28 -35.18 -5.84
CA VAL A 279 -4.41 -34.61 -6.89
C VAL A 279 -3.00 -35.23 -6.83
N HIS A 280 -2.72 -36.07 -5.84
CA HIS A 280 -1.37 -36.60 -5.58
C HIS A 280 -0.85 -37.52 -6.71
N PRO A 281 0.45 -37.46 -7.07
CA PRO A 281 1.05 -38.33 -8.09
C PRO A 281 0.86 -39.83 -7.82
N GLY A 282 0.99 -40.24 -6.55
CA GLY A 282 0.80 -41.62 -6.07
C GLY A 282 -0.66 -42.04 -5.80
N PHE A 283 -1.64 -41.35 -6.39
CA PHE A 283 -3.07 -41.58 -6.16
C PHE A 283 -3.55 -43.02 -6.44
N ASP A 284 -2.90 -43.78 -7.33
CA ASP A 284 -3.35 -45.11 -7.76
C ASP A 284 -3.39 -46.13 -6.60
N GLU A 285 -2.45 -46.03 -5.65
CA GLU A 285 -2.42 -46.88 -4.44
C GLU A 285 -3.46 -46.43 -3.40
N LEU A 286 -3.84 -45.15 -3.41
CA LEU A 286 -4.69 -44.50 -2.41
C LEU A 286 -6.17 -44.52 -2.79
N LEU A 287 -6.53 -44.95 -4.01
CA LEU A 287 -7.88 -44.86 -4.56
C LEU A 287 -8.92 -45.55 -3.67
N ILE A 288 -8.70 -46.81 -3.29
CA ILE A 288 -9.66 -47.58 -2.50
C ILE A 288 -9.74 -47.04 -1.06
N PRO A 289 -8.61 -46.87 -0.33
CA PRO A 289 -8.66 -46.34 1.03
C PRO A 289 -9.28 -44.94 1.11
N LEU A 290 -9.02 -44.06 0.13
CA LEU A 290 -9.59 -42.72 0.09
C LEU A 290 -11.08 -42.73 -0.27
N ALA A 291 -11.51 -43.64 -1.15
CA ALA A 291 -12.92 -43.84 -1.47
C ALA A 291 -13.72 -44.24 -0.22
N ASP A 292 -13.18 -45.15 0.60
CA ASP A 292 -13.81 -45.60 1.84
C ASP A 292 -13.95 -44.45 2.84
N VAL A 293 -12.90 -43.63 3.00
CA VAL A 293 -12.91 -42.42 3.84
C VAL A 293 -13.98 -41.43 3.38
N LEU A 294 -14.02 -41.09 2.09
CA LEU A 294 -15.00 -40.15 1.53
C LEU A 294 -16.44 -40.68 1.63
N GLN A 295 -16.65 -41.98 1.40
CA GLN A 295 -17.95 -42.62 1.53
C GLN A 295 -18.44 -42.61 2.99
N HIS A 296 -17.54 -42.82 3.94
CA HIS A 296 -17.87 -42.74 5.36
C HIS A 296 -18.26 -41.31 5.76
N LEU A 297 -17.51 -40.30 5.33
CA LEU A 297 -17.85 -38.89 5.54
C LEU A 297 -19.22 -38.53 4.92
N ALA A 298 -19.44 -38.92 3.67
CA ALA A 298 -20.69 -38.68 2.93
C ALA A 298 -21.94 -39.29 3.59
N SER A 299 -21.78 -40.36 4.37
CA SER A 299 -22.89 -41.12 4.97
C SER A 299 -23.10 -40.85 6.45
N ARG A 300 -22.03 -40.60 7.23
CA ARG A 300 -22.08 -40.56 8.70
C ARG A 300 -21.76 -39.21 9.33
N TYR A 301 -21.25 -38.23 8.57
CA TYR A 301 -20.90 -36.93 9.15
C TYR A 301 -22.16 -36.09 9.48
N GLY A 302 -22.17 -35.44 10.65
CA GLY A 302 -23.35 -34.73 11.17
C GLY A 302 -23.73 -33.48 10.37
N ASP A 303 -22.74 -32.81 9.79
CA ASP A 303 -22.94 -31.61 8.96
C ASP A 303 -23.39 -31.97 7.54
N THR A 304 -24.35 -31.24 6.98
CA THR A 304 -24.88 -31.47 5.62
C THR A 304 -23.91 -31.03 4.53
N ASP A 305 -23.23 -29.91 4.74
CA ASP A 305 -22.34 -29.29 3.76
C ASP A 305 -21.10 -30.17 3.53
N ILE A 306 -20.51 -30.65 4.63
CA ILE A 306 -19.38 -31.60 4.58
C ILE A 306 -19.79 -32.91 3.89
N ARG A 307 -21.01 -33.40 4.12
CA ARG A 307 -21.52 -34.62 3.46
C ARG A 307 -21.66 -34.44 1.96
N ASP A 308 -22.21 -33.33 1.52
CA ASP A 308 -22.43 -33.07 0.10
C ASP A 308 -21.10 -32.84 -0.63
N HIS A 309 -20.14 -32.15 0.00
CA HIS A 309 -18.78 -32.04 -0.53
C HIS A 309 -18.05 -33.39 -0.59
N ALA A 310 -18.18 -34.23 0.44
CA ALA A 310 -17.62 -35.58 0.42
C ALA A 310 -18.24 -36.45 -0.69
N ARG A 311 -19.55 -36.33 -0.94
CA ARG A 311 -20.23 -37.01 -2.06
C ARG A 311 -19.74 -36.51 -3.40
N LEU A 312 -19.54 -35.20 -3.54
CA LEU A 312 -18.98 -34.62 -4.75
C LEU A 312 -17.60 -35.19 -5.03
N TYR A 313 -16.69 -35.16 -4.04
CA TYR A 313 -15.35 -35.73 -4.18
C TYR A 313 -15.37 -37.23 -4.48
N TYR A 314 -16.24 -38.01 -3.83
CA TYR A 314 -16.43 -39.43 -4.13
C TYR A 314 -16.97 -39.66 -5.55
N THR A 315 -17.86 -38.80 -6.03
CA THR A 315 -18.40 -38.89 -7.40
C THR A 315 -17.32 -38.53 -8.41
N LEU A 316 -16.53 -37.48 -8.18
CA LEU A 316 -15.41 -37.11 -9.04
C LEU A 316 -14.38 -38.25 -9.10
N LEU A 317 -14.07 -38.84 -7.95
CA LEU A 317 -13.17 -39.99 -7.81
C LEU A 317 -13.60 -41.20 -8.66
N THR A 318 -14.90 -41.48 -8.71
CA THR A 318 -15.44 -42.66 -9.40
C THR A 318 -15.76 -42.42 -10.88
N THR A 319 -15.89 -41.17 -11.32
CA THR A 319 -16.39 -40.82 -12.67
C THR A 319 -15.36 -40.16 -13.58
N LEU A 320 -14.31 -39.54 -13.04
CA LEU A 320 -13.31 -38.81 -13.83
C LEU A 320 -12.01 -39.60 -13.94
N SER A 321 -11.30 -39.39 -15.06
CA SER A 321 -9.91 -39.80 -15.19
C SER A 321 -8.99 -38.88 -14.37
N LYS A 322 -7.83 -39.40 -13.93
CA LYS A 322 -6.84 -38.67 -13.12
C LYS A 322 -6.52 -37.28 -13.67
N ASP A 323 -6.24 -37.16 -14.97
CA ASP A 323 -5.91 -35.87 -15.60
C ASP A 323 -7.07 -34.87 -15.57
N LYS A 324 -8.31 -35.35 -15.73
CA LYS A 324 -9.51 -34.50 -15.67
C LYS A 324 -9.81 -34.08 -14.23
N LEU A 325 -9.60 -34.98 -13.29
CA LEU A 325 -9.77 -34.72 -11.87
C LEU A 325 -8.74 -33.69 -11.37
N ALA A 326 -7.46 -33.85 -11.73
CA ALA A 326 -6.42 -32.87 -11.47
C ALA A 326 -6.77 -31.52 -12.14
N GLY A 327 -7.24 -31.51 -13.39
CA GLY A 327 -7.66 -30.30 -14.08
C GLY A 327 -8.85 -29.56 -13.43
N VAL A 328 -9.84 -30.29 -12.91
CA VAL A 328 -10.99 -29.71 -12.20
C VAL A 328 -10.61 -29.19 -10.81
N LEU A 329 -9.70 -29.87 -10.11
CA LEU A 329 -9.30 -29.53 -8.75
C LEU A 329 -8.16 -28.49 -8.68
N SER A 330 -7.29 -28.41 -9.69
CA SER A 330 -6.17 -27.45 -9.78
C SER A 330 -6.61 -26.01 -10.14
N GLN A 331 -7.84 -25.81 -10.61
CA GLN A 331 -8.41 -24.49 -10.92
C GLN A 331 -8.47 -23.50 -9.74
N GLY A 332 -8.03 -23.90 -8.53
CA GLY A 332 -7.93 -23.03 -7.35
C GLY A 332 -6.50 -22.66 -6.91
N TYR A 333 -5.44 -23.25 -7.48
CA TYR A 333 -4.05 -22.92 -7.16
C TYR A 333 -3.30 -22.72 -8.49
N GLY A 334 -3.21 -21.46 -8.93
CA GLY A 334 -2.40 -21.08 -10.07
C GLY A 334 -1.22 -20.25 -9.60
N GLU A 335 -0.07 -20.90 -9.40
CA GLU A 335 1.24 -20.29 -9.51
C GLU A 335 1.43 -19.73 -10.93
N GLY A 336 2.09 -18.58 -11.02
CA GLY A 336 2.88 -18.18 -12.19
C GLY A 336 2.17 -18.04 -13.54
N GLY A 337 1.76 -16.83 -13.86
CA GLY A 337 1.85 -16.29 -15.23
C GLY A 337 0.93 -16.89 -16.31
N GLY A 338 -0.14 -16.17 -16.63
CA GLY A 338 -0.84 -16.33 -17.91
C GLY A 338 -2.33 -16.61 -17.77
N GLN A 339 -3.14 -15.55 -17.84
CA GLN A 339 -4.58 -15.58 -18.10
C GLN A 339 -5.43 -16.48 -17.17
N ALA A 340 -5.57 -16.08 -15.91
CA ALA A 340 -6.55 -16.68 -15.01
C ALA A 340 -7.99 -16.25 -15.38
N LYS A 341 -8.66 -17.01 -16.25
CA LYS A 341 -10.09 -16.88 -16.52
C LYS A 341 -10.90 -17.32 -15.29
N LYS A 342 -11.67 -16.38 -14.74
CA LYS A 342 -12.79 -16.53 -13.78
C LYS A 342 -12.52 -17.46 -12.59
N ARG A 343 -11.90 -16.90 -11.55
CA ARG A 343 -11.90 -17.49 -10.20
C ARG A 343 -13.30 -17.34 -9.58
N THR A 344 -13.96 -18.45 -9.30
CA THR A 344 -15.35 -18.50 -8.81
C THR A 344 -15.41 -18.18 -7.31
N PHE A 345 -16.43 -17.41 -6.89
CA PHE A 345 -16.69 -17.01 -5.49
C PHE A 345 -16.84 -18.19 -4.50
N SER A 346 -16.88 -19.44 -4.97
CA SER A 346 -16.87 -20.64 -4.13
C SER A 346 -15.58 -20.86 -3.34
N CYS A 347 -14.48 -20.16 -3.68
CA CYS A 347 -13.22 -20.20 -2.92
C CYS A 347 -13.21 -19.31 -1.67
N ILE A 348 -14.27 -18.52 -1.40
CA ILE A 348 -14.39 -17.64 -0.23
C ILE A 348 -14.55 -18.42 1.09
N VAL A 349 -14.81 -19.73 1.04
CA VAL A 349 -15.19 -20.50 2.23
C VAL A 349 -14.04 -21.38 2.77
N ALA A 350 -13.04 -21.69 1.94
CA ALA A 350 -11.85 -22.42 2.39
C ALA A 350 -10.77 -21.40 2.76
N GLU A 351 -10.33 -21.38 4.03
CA GLU A 351 -9.13 -20.67 4.53
C GLU A 351 -7.88 -21.06 3.72
N SER A 352 -7.77 -20.55 2.50
CA SER A 352 -6.64 -20.67 1.61
C SER A 352 -5.95 -19.31 1.53
N GLU A 353 -4.65 -19.28 1.26
CA GLU A 353 -3.89 -18.04 1.09
C GLU A 353 -4.47 -17.12 0.00
N GLY A 354 -5.20 -17.69 -0.97
CA GLY A 354 -6.02 -16.96 -1.93
C GLY A 354 -7.08 -16.06 -1.30
N LEU A 355 -7.65 -16.44 -0.15
CA LEU A 355 -8.65 -15.66 0.57
C LEU A 355 -8.01 -14.48 1.32
N THR A 356 -6.85 -14.70 1.94
CA THR A 356 -6.08 -13.64 2.60
C THR A 356 -5.58 -12.61 1.58
N SER A 357 -5.13 -13.08 0.41
CA SER A 357 -4.72 -12.19 -0.70
C SER A 357 -5.90 -11.43 -1.34
N LEU A 358 -7.11 -12.00 -1.38
CA LEU A 358 -8.33 -11.29 -1.84
C LEU A 358 -8.82 -10.23 -0.85
N LEU A 359 -8.65 -10.48 0.46
CA LEU A 359 -9.05 -9.55 1.52
C LEU A 359 -8.02 -8.46 1.81
N THR A 360 -6.80 -8.59 1.27
CA THR A 360 -5.75 -7.58 1.41
C THR A 360 -5.83 -6.58 0.27
N VAL A 361 -5.73 -5.29 0.63
CA VAL A 361 -5.59 -4.22 -0.36
C VAL A 361 -4.12 -4.15 -0.75
N HIS A 362 -3.83 -4.49 -2.01
CA HIS A 362 -2.48 -4.48 -2.56
C HIS A 362 -2.07 -3.06 -2.93
N ARG A 363 -0.83 -2.65 -2.65
CA ARG A 363 -0.34 -1.32 -3.03
C ARG A 363 0.28 -1.37 -4.43
N ALA A 364 -0.23 -0.55 -5.34
CA ALA A 364 0.34 -0.40 -6.67
C ALA A 364 1.71 0.31 -6.59
N LYS A 365 2.71 -0.20 -7.33
CA LYS A 365 4.05 0.39 -7.39
C LYS A 365 4.15 1.63 -8.29
N LYS A 366 3.16 1.84 -9.17
CA LYS A 366 3.08 2.95 -10.13
C LYS A 366 1.72 3.63 -10.03
N ILE A 367 1.65 4.87 -10.52
CA ILE A 367 0.41 5.63 -10.61
C ILE A 367 -0.42 5.08 -11.79
N ILE A 368 -1.63 4.61 -11.49
CA ILE A 368 -2.50 3.93 -12.46
C ILE A 368 -3.58 4.88 -12.99
N LEU A 369 -4.07 5.79 -12.15
CA LEU A 369 -5.16 6.72 -12.45
C LEU A 369 -4.68 8.18 -12.36
N LYS A 370 -5.29 9.06 -13.14
CA LYS A 370 -5.09 10.51 -13.04
C LYS A 370 -6.41 11.25 -13.24
N LEU A 371 -6.59 12.35 -12.52
CA LEU A 371 -7.68 13.30 -12.72
C LEU A 371 -7.19 14.39 -13.66
N VAL A 372 -7.90 14.60 -14.77
CA VAL A 372 -7.62 15.65 -15.75
C VAL A 372 -8.76 16.65 -15.72
N GLU A 373 -8.45 17.94 -15.63
CA GLU A 373 -9.48 18.97 -15.62
C GLU A 373 -10.28 18.96 -16.93
N GLU A 374 -11.61 18.99 -16.82
CA GLU A 374 -12.48 19.12 -17.98
C GLU A 374 -12.58 20.59 -18.39
N PRO A 375 -12.30 20.96 -19.64
CA PRO A 375 -12.49 22.33 -20.09
C PRO A 375 -13.95 22.72 -19.88
N GLN A 376 -14.18 23.78 -19.11
CA GLN A 376 -15.52 24.23 -18.78
C GLN A 376 -16.25 24.65 -20.06
N THR A 377 -17.19 23.82 -20.52
CA THR A 377 -18.15 24.24 -21.54
C THR A 377 -19.11 25.23 -20.90
N GLU A 378 -18.99 26.49 -21.31
CA GLU A 378 -19.78 27.62 -20.87
C GLU A 378 -21.28 27.32 -20.93
N THR A 379 -21.90 27.04 -19.78
CA THR A 379 -23.35 27.28 -19.65
C THR A 379 -23.53 28.79 -19.58
N GLY A 380 -23.69 29.39 -20.76
CA GLY A 380 -24.17 30.75 -20.90
C GLY A 380 -25.50 30.89 -20.17
N SER A 381 -25.46 31.42 -18.95
CA SER A 381 -26.60 32.13 -18.38
C SER A 381 -26.80 33.34 -19.27
N GLY A 382 -27.73 33.21 -20.23
CA GLY A 382 -28.10 34.29 -21.12
C GLY A 382 -28.36 35.54 -20.30
N LEU A 383 -27.64 36.62 -20.64
CA LEU A 383 -27.92 37.95 -20.13
C LEU A 383 -29.37 38.29 -20.53
N ASN A 384 -30.32 38.07 -19.63
CA ASN A 384 -31.71 38.47 -19.87
C ASN A 384 -31.73 39.99 -20.01
N LEU A 385 -32.09 40.43 -21.21
CA LEU A 385 -32.17 41.83 -21.65
C LEU A 385 -33.43 42.53 -21.10
N ASN A 386 -33.75 42.34 -19.82
CA ASN A 386 -34.81 43.10 -19.18
C ASN A 386 -34.19 44.34 -18.53
N GLU A 387 -34.46 45.49 -19.13
CA GLU A 387 -34.23 46.82 -18.54
C GLU A 387 -35.25 47.04 -17.41
N ASP A 388 -34.97 46.48 -16.24
CA ASP A 388 -35.65 46.92 -15.02
C ASP A 388 -34.96 48.18 -14.47
N ASN A 389 -35.78 49.14 -14.03
CA ASN A 389 -35.33 50.41 -13.46
C ASN A 389 -34.30 50.18 -12.33
N PRO A 390 -33.30 51.05 -12.18
CA PRO A 390 -32.34 50.94 -11.09
C PRO A 390 -33.07 51.15 -9.75
N GLU A 391 -33.31 50.06 -9.02
CA GLU A 391 -33.55 50.15 -7.58
C GLU A 391 -32.30 50.78 -6.92
N GLU A 392 -32.50 51.60 -5.89
CA GLU A 392 -31.42 52.25 -5.15
C GLU A 392 -30.37 51.21 -4.71
N ALA A 393 -29.08 51.52 -4.90
CA ALA A 393 -27.97 50.59 -4.63
C ALA A 393 -27.97 50.05 -3.18
N SER A 394 -28.46 50.82 -2.22
CA SER A 394 -28.63 50.41 -0.81
C SER A 394 -29.65 49.28 -0.64
N VAL A 395 -30.77 49.34 -1.34
CA VAL A 395 -31.85 48.34 -1.26
C VAL A 395 -31.41 47.04 -1.92
N ALA A 396 -30.69 47.12 -3.04
CA ALA A 396 -30.11 45.96 -3.71
C ALA A 396 -29.09 45.24 -2.81
N LEU A 397 -28.20 45.97 -2.13
CA LEU A 397 -27.22 45.38 -1.20
C LEU A 397 -27.88 44.65 -0.03
N GLU A 398 -28.93 45.21 0.57
CA GLU A 398 -29.67 44.57 1.66
C GLU A 398 -30.37 43.28 1.21
N GLN A 399 -31.05 43.32 0.06
CA GLN A 399 -31.67 42.14 -0.54
C GLN A 399 -30.64 41.05 -0.89
N TYR A 400 -29.46 41.45 -1.36
CA TYR A 400 -28.37 40.52 -1.66
C TYR A 400 -27.85 39.82 -0.40
N ARG A 401 -27.57 40.59 0.65
CA ARG A 401 -27.05 40.07 1.93
C ARG A 401 -28.03 39.11 2.61
N ALA A 402 -29.33 39.39 2.53
CA ALA A 402 -30.37 38.52 3.08
C ALA A 402 -30.37 37.09 2.48
N GLN A 403 -29.82 36.89 1.28
CA GLN A 403 -29.71 35.54 0.70
C GLN A 403 -28.70 34.64 1.42
N PHE A 404 -27.69 35.23 2.08
CA PHE A 404 -26.69 34.49 2.84
C PHE A 404 -27.17 34.05 4.23
N ASP A 405 -28.33 34.52 4.69
CA ASP A 405 -28.97 34.02 5.91
C ASP A 405 -29.45 32.57 5.74
N VAL A 406 -29.59 32.09 4.48
CA VAL A 406 -29.90 30.70 4.17
C VAL A 406 -28.62 29.85 4.26
N PRO A 407 -28.58 28.82 5.12
CA PRO A 407 -27.38 28.00 5.30
C PRO A 407 -27.06 27.23 4.02
N GLY A 408 -25.81 27.36 3.54
CA GLY A 408 -25.33 26.67 2.34
C GLY A 408 -25.60 27.40 1.02
N PHE A 409 -26.17 28.61 1.05
CA PHE A 409 -26.29 29.44 -0.15
C PHE A 409 -24.90 29.79 -0.71
N ALA A 410 -24.69 29.50 -2.00
CA ALA A 410 -23.47 29.80 -2.75
C ALA A 410 -22.15 29.39 -2.06
N SER A 411 -22.16 28.35 -1.22
CA SER A 411 -21.01 27.94 -0.40
C SER A 411 -20.11 26.89 -1.06
N GLU A 412 -20.47 26.39 -2.25
CA GLU A 412 -19.78 25.28 -2.92
C GLU A 412 -19.15 25.74 -4.25
N ILE A 413 -17.91 25.31 -4.50
CA ILE A 413 -17.20 25.48 -5.77
C ILE A 413 -17.21 24.12 -6.50
N PRO A 414 -17.97 23.99 -7.61
CA PRO A 414 -17.98 22.77 -8.40
C PRO A 414 -16.79 22.74 -9.38
N LEU A 415 -15.91 21.75 -9.25
CA LEU A 415 -14.84 21.48 -10.20
C LEU A 415 -15.11 20.16 -10.94
N ASN A 416 -15.01 20.18 -12.27
CA ASN A 416 -15.25 19.01 -13.12
C ASN A 416 -13.92 18.43 -13.60
N TYR A 417 -13.71 17.15 -13.35
CA TYR A 417 -12.54 16.39 -13.76
C TYR A 417 -12.96 15.14 -14.54
N GLN A 418 -12.10 14.64 -15.40
CA GLN A 418 -12.22 13.33 -16.03
C GLN A 418 -11.22 12.37 -15.40
N LEU A 419 -11.70 11.19 -14.98
CA LEU A 419 -10.84 10.14 -14.43
C LEU A 419 -10.30 9.28 -15.58
N THR A 420 -9.00 9.35 -15.81
CA THR A 420 -8.32 8.68 -16.93
C THR A 420 -7.23 7.73 -16.43
N HIS A 421 -6.85 6.77 -17.28
CA HIS A 421 -5.68 5.93 -17.03
C HIS A 421 -4.39 6.73 -17.22
N SER A 422 -3.38 6.43 -16.41
CA SER A 422 -2.02 6.89 -16.63
C SER A 422 -1.38 6.14 -17.82
N GLU A 423 -0.48 6.81 -18.55
CA GLU A 423 0.21 6.26 -19.74
C GLU A 423 1.11 5.07 -19.38
N SER A 424 1.51 4.96 -18.11
CA SER A 424 2.41 3.92 -17.59
C SER A 424 1.70 2.69 -17.01
N ALA A 425 0.39 2.56 -17.16
CA ALA A 425 -0.38 1.49 -16.52
C ALA A 425 -0.32 0.18 -17.31
N ASP A 426 0.06 -0.90 -16.60
CA ASP A 426 0.12 -2.28 -17.11
C ASP A 426 -1.25 -2.75 -17.64
N SER A 427 -1.25 -3.72 -18.57
CA SER A 427 -2.49 -4.22 -19.20
C SER A 427 -3.45 -4.91 -18.23
N CYS A 428 -3.00 -5.31 -17.03
CA CYS A 428 -3.88 -5.83 -15.99
C CYS A 428 -4.85 -4.77 -15.44
N PHE A 429 -4.58 -3.49 -15.68
CA PHE A 429 -5.39 -2.36 -15.22
C PHE A 429 -6.25 -1.74 -16.32
N ASP A 430 -6.47 -2.44 -17.44
CA ASP A 430 -7.32 -1.95 -18.54
C ASP A 430 -8.80 -1.82 -18.14
N GLN A 431 -9.23 -2.63 -17.16
CA GLN A 431 -10.59 -2.65 -16.64
C GLN A 431 -10.62 -2.55 -15.12
N LEU A 432 -11.14 -1.43 -14.62
CA LEU A 432 -11.21 -1.11 -13.21
C LEU A 432 -12.65 -0.98 -12.76
N PHE A 433 -12.96 -1.52 -11.58
CA PHE A 433 -14.30 -1.59 -11.01
C PHE A 433 -14.33 -1.03 -9.59
N SER A 434 -15.49 -0.52 -9.18
CA SER A 434 -15.77 -0.09 -7.81
C SER A 434 -14.70 0.87 -7.25
N ILE A 435 -14.31 1.85 -8.06
CA ILE A 435 -13.26 2.80 -7.72
C ILE A 435 -13.79 3.77 -6.66
N ARG A 436 -13.08 3.90 -5.55
CA ARG A 436 -13.34 4.89 -4.51
C ARG A 436 -12.16 5.84 -4.46
N LEU A 437 -12.41 7.10 -4.79
CA LEU A 437 -11.47 8.20 -4.69
C LEU A 437 -11.58 8.82 -3.29
N HIS A 438 -10.46 8.90 -2.60
CA HIS A 438 -10.30 9.57 -1.33
C HIS A 438 -9.44 10.82 -1.50
N PHE A 439 -9.82 11.90 -0.84
CA PHE A 439 -9.14 13.19 -0.93
C PHE A 439 -8.75 13.67 0.47
N SER A 440 -7.48 14.01 0.65
CA SER A 440 -6.97 14.66 1.86
C SER A 440 -6.44 16.05 1.53
N LEU A 441 -6.81 17.02 2.36
CA LEU A 441 -6.40 18.41 2.23
C LEU A 441 -5.01 18.61 2.86
N THR A 442 -4.17 19.43 2.22
CA THR A 442 -2.90 19.87 2.82
C THR A 442 -3.08 20.99 3.84
N ASP A 443 -4.20 21.69 3.80
CA ASP A 443 -4.50 22.87 4.61
C ASP A 443 -5.94 22.89 5.14
N ASP A 444 -6.22 23.85 6.03
CA ASP A 444 -7.54 24.04 6.65
C ASP A 444 -8.40 25.09 5.90
N HIS A 445 -8.06 25.46 4.66
CA HIS A 445 -8.79 26.48 3.91
C HIS A 445 -10.14 25.98 3.40
N TYR A 446 -10.32 24.66 3.28
CA TYR A 446 -11.55 24.03 2.82
C TYR A 446 -12.07 23.02 3.83
N GLU A 447 -13.37 22.71 3.79
CA GLU A 447 -13.95 21.59 4.52
C GLU A 447 -13.55 20.25 3.91
N LEU A 448 -13.50 19.21 4.75
CA LEU A 448 -13.17 17.85 4.33
C LEU A 448 -14.10 17.36 3.20
N LEU A 449 -13.49 16.87 2.13
CA LEU A 449 -14.20 16.26 1.00
C LEU A 449 -14.65 14.84 1.36
N GLY A 450 -15.86 14.49 0.94
CA GLY A 450 -16.34 13.12 0.99
C GLY A 450 -15.73 12.26 -0.13
N ASP A 451 -15.63 10.96 0.12
CA ASP A 451 -15.18 10.00 -0.89
C ASP A 451 -16.12 9.97 -2.11
N ILE A 452 -15.53 9.86 -3.29
CA ILE A 452 -16.29 9.75 -4.55
C ILE A 452 -16.19 8.33 -5.08
N SER A 453 -17.35 7.75 -5.40
CA SER A 453 -17.42 6.40 -5.98
C SER A 453 -17.66 6.47 -7.48
N VAL A 454 -16.75 5.88 -8.26
CA VAL A 454 -16.84 5.71 -9.70
C VAL A 454 -17.02 4.22 -10.00
N PRO A 455 -18.11 3.80 -10.69
CA PRO A 455 -18.45 2.39 -10.81
C PRO A 455 -17.47 1.61 -11.69
N CYS A 456 -16.99 2.20 -12.78
CA CYS A 456 -16.02 1.58 -13.66
C CYS A 456 -15.23 2.61 -14.47
N VAL A 457 -14.00 2.26 -14.81
CA VAL A 457 -13.15 2.98 -15.77
C VAL A 457 -12.54 1.93 -16.70
N PHE A 458 -12.67 2.17 -18.00
CA PHE A 458 -12.14 1.29 -19.04
C PHE A 458 -11.30 2.11 -20.02
N ARG A 459 -10.15 1.58 -20.43
CA ARG A 459 -9.24 2.26 -21.37
C ARG A 459 -9.87 2.50 -22.75
N GLU A 460 -10.79 1.63 -23.18
CA GLU A 460 -11.47 1.71 -24.47
C GLU A 460 -12.73 2.60 -24.47
N ARG A 461 -13.19 3.06 -23.30
CA ARG A 461 -14.43 3.85 -23.17
C ARG A 461 -14.11 5.31 -22.86
N PRO A 462 -15.03 6.24 -23.15
CA PRO A 462 -14.86 7.62 -22.72
C PRO A 462 -14.69 7.68 -21.19
N PRO A 463 -13.76 8.52 -20.70
CA PRO A 463 -13.47 8.61 -19.28
C PRO A 463 -14.69 9.18 -18.52
N PRO A 464 -15.01 8.66 -17.33
CA PRO A 464 -16.12 9.17 -16.55
C PRO A 464 -15.80 10.56 -15.97
N SER A 465 -16.81 11.44 -15.99
CA SER A 465 -16.77 12.76 -15.36
C SER A 465 -16.94 12.64 -13.84
N VAL A 466 -16.05 13.27 -13.09
CA VAL A 466 -16.01 13.35 -11.63
C VAL A 466 -16.22 14.81 -11.23
N LYS A 467 -17.22 15.08 -10.39
CA LYS A 467 -17.52 16.43 -9.89
C LYS A 467 -17.06 16.57 -8.45
N LEU A 468 -16.02 17.36 -8.21
CA LEU A 468 -15.57 17.75 -6.87
C LEU A 468 -16.38 18.97 -6.42
N ARG A 469 -16.91 18.95 -5.19
CA ARG A 469 -17.63 20.08 -4.60
C ARG A 469 -16.86 20.56 -3.38
N LEU A 470 -16.12 21.65 -3.55
CA LEU A 470 -15.29 22.22 -2.49
C LEU A 470 -16.08 23.24 -1.69
N LYS A 471 -15.95 23.21 -0.36
CA LYS A 471 -16.54 24.21 0.54
C LYS A 471 -15.41 25.03 1.18
N PRO A 472 -15.08 26.21 0.64
CA PRO A 472 -14.04 27.05 1.22
C PRO A 472 -14.50 27.64 2.56
N ARG A 473 -13.63 27.55 3.56
CA ARG A 473 -13.63 28.42 4.73
C ARG A 473 -12.94 29.74 4.43
N ARG A 474 -11.92 29.69 3.55
CA ARG A 474 -11.21 30.84 3.01
C ARG A 474 -11.01 30.64 1.50
N PRO A 475 -11.25 31.64 0.65
CA PRO A 475 -11.06 31.53 -0.79
C PRO A 475 -9.57 31.69 -1.15
N GLN A 476 -8.77 30.68 -0.80
CA GLN A 476 -7.34 30.62 -1.10
C GLN A 476 -7.03 29.38 -1.95
N PRO A 477 -5.99 29.42 -2.81
CA PRO A 477 -5.58 28.24 -3.57
C PRO A 477 -5.13 27.11 -2.63
N THR A 478 -5.41 25.86 -2.99
CA THR A 478 -5.08 24.67 -2.18
C THR A 478 -4.61 23.51 -3.03
N SER A 479 -4.00 22.50 -2.39
CA SER A 479 -3.60 21.24 -3.03
C SER A 479 -4.29 20.07 -2.33
N LEU A 480 -4.83 19.15 -3.13
CA LEU A 480 -5.53 17.96 -2.64
C LEU A 480 -4.71 16.73 -2.96
N HIS A 481 -4.33 15.98 -1.94
CA HIS A 481 -3.78 14.64 -2.12
C HIS A 481 -4.92 13.68 -2.44
N ALA A 482 -4.78 12.93 -3.52
CA ALA A 482 -5.80 11.99 -3.98
C ALA A 482 -5.25 10.56 -3.95
N SER A 483 -6.06 9.62 -3.47
CA SER A 483 -5.78 8.18 -3.56
C SER A 483 -7.02 7.43 -4.01
N ALA A 484 -6.81 6.27 -4.64
CA ALA A 484 -7.89 5.45 -5.15
C ALA A 484 -7.76 4.00 -4.70
N ILE A 485 -8.86 3.46 -4.22
CA ILE A 485 -9.04 2.02 -3.99
C ILE A 485 -9.96 1.48 -5.08
N PHE A 486 -9.55 0.42 -5.77
CA PHE A 486 -10.35 -0.17 -6.85
C PHE A 486 -10.12 -1.67 -6.96
N THR A 487 -11.01 -2.36 -7.67
CA THR A 487 -10.85 -3.77 -8.00
C THR A 487 -10.47 -3.90 -9.47
N ALA A 488 -9.39 -4.62 -9.76
CA ALA A 488 -8.95 -4.87 -11.13
C ALA A 488 -9.58 -6.16 -11.70
N GLN A 489 -9.33 -6.44 -12.98
CA GLN A 489 -9.88 -7.62 -13.67
C GLN A 489 -9.39 -8.96 -13.08
N ASP A 490 -8.27 -8.94 -12.36
CA ASP A 490 -7.72 -10.07 -11.62
C ASP A 490 -8.53 -10.44 -10.35
N GLY A 491 -9.47 -9.58 -9.94
CA GLY A 491 -10.28 -9.75 -8.74
C GLY A 491 -9.62 -9.26 -7.45
N PHE A 492 -8.40 -8.70 -7.52
CA PHE A 492 -7.72 -8.13 -6.37
C PHE A 492 -8.12 -6.67 -6.15
N SER A 493 -8.12 -6.26 -4.88
CA SER A 493 -8.31 -4.86 -4.49
C SER A 493 -6.95 -4.17 -4.42
N TRP A 494 -6.82 -3.05 -5.12
CA TRP A 494 -5.59 -2.28 -5.22
C TRP A 494 -5.77 -0.88 -4.64
N LEU A 495 -4.71 -0.34 -4.06
CA LEU A 495 -4.56 1.05 -3.63
C LEU A 495 -3.48 1.70 -4.51
N THR A 496 -3.81 2.82 -5.13
CA THR A 496 -2.86 3.67 -5.87
C THR A 496 -2.97 5.12 -5.40
N ASP A 497 -1.82 5.78 -5.32
CA ASP A 497 -1.75 7.21 -5.09
C ASP A 497 -1.90 7.93 -6.45
N LEU A 498 -2.68 9.01 -6.50
CA LEU A 498 -2.90 9.83 -7.69
C LEU A 498 -2.01 11.09 -7.61
N PRO A 499 -1.75 11.77 -8.75
CA PRO A 499 -1.12 13.08 -8.72
C PRO A 499 -1.97 14.08 -7.95
N ASP A 500 -1.31 14.99 -7.24
CA ASP A 500 -1.98 16.02 -6.45
C ASP A 500 -2.84 16.92 -7.34
N VAL A 501 -4.06 17.18 -6.89
CA VAL A 501 -5.00 18.06 -7.58
C VAL A 501 -4.81 19.47 -7.02
N HIS A 502 -4.21 20.34 -7.83
CA HIS A 502 -4.00 21.73 -7.47
C HIS A 502 -5.22 22.58 -7.86
N VAL A 503 -5.84 23.21 -6.88
CA VAL A 503 -6.93 24.17 -7.08
C VAL A 503 -6.34 25.56 -7.18
N ALA A 504 -6.26 26.08 -8.40
CA ALA A 504 -5.76 27.42 -8.69
C ALA A 504 -6.75 28.50 -8.21
N PHE A 505 -6.24 29.69 -7.94
CA PHE A 505 -7.07 30.81 -7.47
C PHE A 505 -8.20 31.15 -8.44
N GLN A 506 -7.94 31.14 -9.75
CA GLN A 506 -8.95 31.41 -10.79
C GLN A 506 -10.13 30.43 -10.78
N GLN A 507 -9.92 29.19 -10.32
CA GLN A 507 -10.98 28.17 -10.26
C GLN A 507 -11.94 28.41 -9.09
N THR A 508 -11.60 29.33 -8.18
CA THR A 508 -12.49 29.75 -7.08
C THR A 508 -13.50 30.82 -7.51
N PHE A 509 -13.34 31.39 -8.70
CA PHE A 509 -14.18 32.49 -9.19
C PHE A 509 -15.54 31.98 -9.63
N LEU A 510 -16.59 32.44 -8.95
CA LEU A 510 -17.97 32.18 -9.35
C LEU A 510 -18.63 33.46 -9.88
N PRO A 511 -19.56 33.33 -10.84
CA PRO A 511 -20.40 34.45 -11.22
C PRO A 511 -21.24 34.89 -10.01
N LEU A 512 -21.62 36.16 -10.00
CA LEU A 512 -22.44 36.74 -8.93
C LEU A 512 -23.71 35.88 -8.71
N PRO A 513 -23.95 35.34 -7.50
CA PRO A 513 -25.18 34.61 -7.17
C PRO A 513 -26.31 35.62 -6.97
N ALA A 514 -26.79 36.20 -8.06
CA ALA A 514 -27.90 37.14 -8.07
C ALA A 514 -29.24 36.41 -8.26
N PRO A 515 -30.35 36.94 -7.69
CA PRO A 515 -31.69 36.45 -7.98
C PRO A 515 -31.98 36.47 -9.49
N GLU A 516 -32.71 35.47 -10.00
CA GLU A 516 -33.05 35.38 -11.43
C GLU A 516 -33.88 36.57 -11.93
N THR A 517 -34.53 37.30 -11.01
CA THR A 517 -35.31 38.52 -11.28
C THR A 517 -34.44 39.75 -11.55
N TRP A 518 -33.14 39.72 -11.23
CA TRP A 518 -32.26 40.86 -11.43
C TRP A 518 -31.72 40.90 -12.86
N GLY A 519 -32.18 41.91 -13.62
CA GLY A 519 -31.57 42.29 -14.89
C GLY A 519 -30.18 42.94 -14.73
N ARG A 520 -29.61 43.44 -15.83
CA ARG A 520 -28.28 44.07 -15.84
C ARG A 520 -28.21 45.30 -14.91
N GLY A 521 -29.27 46.10 -14.85
CA GLY A 521 -29.35 47.29 -13.99
C GLY A 521 -29.19 46.98 -12.50
N GLY A 522 -29.85 45.93 -12.00
CA GLY A 522 -29.72 45.52 -10.59
C GLY A 522 -28.31 45.03 -10.23
N ARG A 523 -27.65 44.29 -11.13
CA ARG A 523 -26.25 43.86 -10.92
C ARG A 523 -25.27 45.05 -10.92
N LEU A 524 -25.50 46.06 -11.76
CA LEU A 524 -24.73 47.29 -11.78
C LEU A 524 -24.90 48.12 -10.50
N SER A 525 -26.15 48.31 -10.05
CA SER A 525 -26.43 48.97 -8.77
C SER A 525 -25.73 48.28 -7.59
N LEU A 526 -25.69 46.93 -7.59
CA LEU A 526 -24.97 46.16 -6.57
C LEU A 526 -23.45 46.40 -6.64
N PHE A 527 -22.88 46.39 -7.85
CA PHE A 527 -21.45 46.64 -8.04
C PHE A 527 -21.04 48.03 -7.53
N ASP A 528 -21.80 49.06 -7.88
CA ASP A 528 -21.50 50.44 -7.44
C ASP A 528 -21.70 50.59 -5.92
N GLY A 529 -22.72 49.95 -5.35
CA GLY A 529 -22.91 49.90 -3.91
C GLY A 529 -21.72 49.26 -3.17
N PHE A 530 -21.25 48.09 -3.62
CA PHE A 530 -20.07 47.43 -3.05
C PHE A 530 -18.79 48.25 -3.22
N TRP A 531 -18.62 48.87 -4.39
CA TRP A 531 -17.47 49.71 -4.67
C TRP A 531 -17.39 50.90 -3.71
N ASP A 532 -18.51 51.59 -3.50
CA ASP A 532 -18.60 52.73 -2.60
C ASP A 532 -18.42 52.34 -1.13
N GLU A 533 -18.84 51.13 -0.72
CA GLU A 533 -18.61 50.63 0.64
C GLU A 533 -17.15 50.28 0.88
N MET A 534 -16.51 49.56 -0.05
CA MET A 534 -15.10 49.12 0.07
C MET A 534 -14.09 50.25 -0.12
N SER A 535 -14.50 51.35 -0.77
CA SER A 535 -13.65 52.53 -0.98
C SER A 535 -13.69 53.53 0.18
N ARG A 536 -14.54 53.31 1.21
CA ARG A 536 -14.58 54.16 2.40
C ARG A 536 -13.39 53.88 3.31
N GLU A 537 -12.84 54.91 3.94
CA GLU A 537 -11.71 54.82 4.88
C GLU A 537 -12.08 54.22 6.26
N GLU A 538 -13.28 53.66 6.41
CA GLU A 538 -13.72 53.01 7.66
C GLU A 538 -13.08 51.62 7.81
N PRO A 539 -12.86 51.12 9.05
CA PRO A 539 -12.06 49.92 9.30
C PRO A 539 -12.79 48.59 9.00
N THR A 540 -13.73 48.59 8.05
CA THR A 540 -14.54 47.43 7.67
C THR A 540 -13.85 46.55 6.64
N GLY A 541 -12.61 46.09 6.91
CA GLY A 541 -11.93 45.00 6.17
C GLY A 541 -11.63 45.20 4.67
N GLY A 542 -12.22 46.22 4.03
CA GLY A 542 -12.13 46.52 2.63
C GLY A 542 -10.77 47.08 2.26
N ALA A 543 -10.30 46.72 1.07
CA ALA A 543 -9.03 47.19 0.54
C ALA A 543 -9.15 47.50 -0.95
N THR A 544 -8.49 48.59 -1.36
CA THR A 544 -8.37 48.99 -2.75
C THR A 544 -6.92 48.85 -3.20
N SER A 545 -6.73 48.48 -4.47
CA SER A 545 -5.42 48.33 -5.10
C SER A 545 -5.50 48.74 -6.56
N LEU A 546 -4.36 49.12 -7.14
CA LEU A 546 -4.23 49.51 -8.54
C LEU A 546 -3.16 48.64 -9.20
N PHE A 547 -3.53 47.98 -10.30
CA PHE A 547 -2.63 47.25 -11.16
C PHE A 547 -2.57 47.91 -12.54
N CYS A 548 -1.37 48.27 -13.00
CA CYS A 548 -1.16 48.95 -14.28
C CYS A 548 -0.31 48.06 -15.20
N CYS A 549 -0.71 47.95 -16.46
CA CYS A 549 0.08 47.24 -17.48
C CYS A 549 -0.05 47.89 -18.86
N GLN A 550 0.92 47.60 -19.73
CA GLN A 550 0.91 48.03 -21.12
C GLN A 550 0.26 46.92 -21.97
N LEU A 551 -0.99 47.13 -22.37
CA LEU A 551 -1.73 46.22 -23.24
C LEU A 551 -2.34 47.00 -24.40
N GLN A 552 -2.33 46.41 -25.59
CA GLN A 552 -3.05 46.95 -26.74
C GLN A 552 -4.57 46.73 -26.58
N GLU A 553 -5.39 47.56 -27.22
CA GLU A 553 -6.85 47.49 -27.13
C GLU A 553 -7.41 46.14 -27.63
N GLU A 554 -6.78 45.54 -28.65
CA GLU A 554 -7.15 44.22 -29.18
C GLU A 554 -6.84 43.10 -28.17
N ALA A 555 -5.67 43.17 -27.52
CA ALA A 555 -5.26 42.23 -26.48
C ALA A 555 -6.20 42.31 -25.26
N LEU A 556 -6.63 43.51 -24.87
CA LEU A 556 -7.61 43.72 -23.81
C LEU A 556 -8.97 43.08 -24.15
N LYS A 557 -9.46 43.22 -25.38
CA LYS A 557 -10.73 42.58 -25.82
C LYS A 557 -10.65 41.07 -25.73
N THR A 558 -9.56 40.47 -26.25
CA THR A 558 -9.37 39.00 -26.17
C THR A 558 -9.25 38.51 -24.73
N LEU A 559 -8.64 39.28 -23.84
CA LEU A 559 -8.52 38.95 -22.42
C LEU A 559 -9.90 38.96 -21.73
N VAL A 560 -10.71 39.99 -22.01
CA VAL A 560 -12.08 40.10 -21.47
C VAL A 560 -12.95 38.96 -21.97
N GLU A 561 -12.93 38.68 -23.27
CA GLU A 561 -13.71 37.58 -23.88
C GLU A 561 -13.35 36.23 -23.29
N LYS A 562 -12.06 35.96 -23.07
CA LYS A 562 -11.57 34.65 -22.63
C LYS A 562 -11.67 34.43 -21.12
N HIS A 563 -11.46 35.47 -20.31
CA HIS A 563 -11.28 35.31 -18.85
C HIS A 563 -12.32 36.04 -17.99
N PHE A 564 -12.95 37.11 -18.49
CA PHE A 564 -13.85 37.96 -17.68
C PHE A 564 -15.31 37.94 -18.12
N LEU A 565 -15.61 37.45 -19.32
CA LEU A 565 -16.96 37.41 -19.88
C LEU A 565 -18.02 36.79 -18.95
N PRO A 566 -17.76 35.68 -18.21
CA PRO A 566 -18.74 35.11 -17.28
C PRO A 566 -19.04 36.00 -16.05
N TYR A 567 -18.17 36.95 -15.75
CA TYR A 567 -18.17 37.76 -14.54
C TYR A 567 -18.48 39.25 -14.81
N LEU A 568 -18.80 39.58 -16.07
CA LEU A 568 -19.04 40.94 -16.54
C LEU A 568 -20.38 41.48 -16.03
N VAL A 569 -20.36 42.71 -15.50
CA VAL A 569 -21.56 43.41 -15.01
C VAL A 569 -21.93 44.59 -15.92
N SER A 570 -20.94 45.29 -16.49
CA SER A 570 -21.15 46.36 -17.47
C SER A 570 -21.51 45.85 -18.87
N ASP A 571 -21.96 46.74 -19.76
CA ASP A 571 -22.13 46.42 -21.18
C ASP A 571 -20.75 46.15 -21.80
N PRO A 572 -20.52 45.02 -22.49
CA PRO A 572 -19.28 44.79 -23.23
C PRO A 572 -18.99 45.84 -24.31
N SER A 573 -20.00 46.61 -24.71
CA SER A 573 -19.91 47.70 -25.70
C SER A 573 -19.48 49.04 -25.09
N ASP A 574 -19.46 49.15 -23.76
CA ASP A 574 -19.03 50.36 -23.07
C ASP A 574 -17.50 50.50 -23.16
N LYS A 575 -17.06 51.56 -23.84
CA LYS A 575 -15.64 51.79 -24.14
C LYS A 575 -14.89 52.53 -23.03
N GLU A 576 -15.61 53.13 -22.09
CA GLU A 576 -15.01 53.98 -21.07
C GLU A 576 -14.58 53.19 -19.84
N GLU A 577 -15.42 52.25 -19.38
CA GLU A 577 -15.15 51.48 -18.15
C GLU A 577 -15.77 50.08 -18.19
N ILE A 578 -14.93 49.06 -18.01
CA ILE A 578 -15.37 47.66 -17.90
C ILE A 578 -15.44 47.28 -16.42
N LYS A 579 -16.62 46.82 -15.97
CA LYS A 579 -16.89 46.43 -14.58
C LYS A 579 -17.05 44.90 -14.48
N VAL A 580 -16.19 44.26 -13.67
CA VAL A 580 -16.17 42.80 -13.47
C VAL A 580 -16.32 42.49 -11.97
N LEU A 581 -17.16 41.53 -11.62
CA LEU A 581 -17.40 41.12 -10.24
C LEU A 581 -17.20 39.61 -10.09
N PHE A 582 -16.22 39.21 -9.29
CA PHE A 582 -16.03 37.83 -8.86
C PHE A 582 -16.65 37.60 -7.50
N PHE A 583 -17.47 36.56 -7.40
CA PHE A 583 -17.93 36.04 -6.13
C PHE A 583 -17.01 34.91 -5.67
N LEU A 584 -16.56 34.98 -4.43
CA LEU A 584 -15.63 34.05 -3.80
C LEU A 584 -16.28 33.49 -2.54
N PRO A 585 -16.75 32.22 -2.56
CA PRO A 585 -17.35 31.62 -1.38
C PRO A 585 -16.36 31.60 -0.19
N PRO A 586 -16.84 31.77 1.06
CA PRO A 586 -18.25 31.75 1.44
C PRO A 586 -19.00 33.09 1.25
N GLN A 587 -18.35 34.25 1.40
CA GLN A 587 -19.00 35.57 1.36
C GLN A 587 -18.05 36.72 0.91
N SER A 588 -16.97 36.41 0.18
CA SER A 588 -16.02 37.42 -0.28
C SER A 588 -16.30 37.87 -1.72
N HIS A 589 -15.95 39.11 -2.02
CA HIS A 589 -16.20 39.73 -3.32
C HIS A 589 -14.95 40.45 -3.80
N LEU A 590 -14.66 40.29 -5.10
CA LEU A 590 -13.57 40.99 -5.76
C LEU A 590 -14.11 41.76 -6.97
N LEU A 591 -13.94 43.07 -6.96
CA LEU A 591 -14.42 43.99 -7.98
C LEU A 591 -13.24 44.51 -8.78
N LEU A 592 -13.40 44.54 -10.10
CA LEU A 592 -12.46 45.19 -11.01
C LEU A 592 -13.16 46.31 -11.80
N ARG A 593 -12.55 47.49 -11.82
CA ARG A 593 -12.85 48.56 -12.80
C ARG A 593 -11.66 48.74 -13.72
N ILE A 594 -11.85 48.35 -14.98
CA ILE A 594 -10.80 48.37 -16.01
C ILE A 594 -11.02 49.59 -16.90
N ARG A 595 -9.98 50.42 -17.04
CA ARG A 595 -9.98 51.61 -17.90
C ARG A 595 -8.81 51.57 -18.86
N SER A 596 -9.06 51.90 -20.12
CA SER A 596 -8.06 51.92 -21.18
C SER A 596 -7.70 53.37 -21.53
N GLU A 597 -6.59 53.87 -20.99
CA GLU A 597 -6.03 55.21 -21.30
C GLU A 597 -4.68 55.06 -22.04
N GLU A 598 -3.58 55.69 -21.58
CA GLU A 598 -2.22 55.44 -22.09
C GLU A 598 -1.67 54.08 -21.64
N THR A 599 -2.07 53.64 -20.44
CA THR A 599 -1.85 52.31 -19.87
C THR A 599 -3.18 51.75 -19.37
N VAL A 600 -3.34 50.42 -19.39
CA VAL A 600 -4.56 49.80 -18.89
C VAL A 600 -4.50 49.76 -17.37
N HIS A 601 -5.49 50.38 -16.73
CA HIS A 601 -5.64 50.46 -15.27
C HIS A 601 -6.69 49.48 -14.79
N PHE A 602 -6.27 48.51 -13.97
CA PHE A 602 -7.13 47.60 -13.24
C PHE A 602 -7.26 48.09 -11.80
N ASN A 603 -8.32 48.85 -11.51
CA ASN A 603 -8.65 49.21 -10.13
C ASN A 603 -9.34 48.03 -9.48
N VAL A 604 -8.79 47.54 -8.38
CA VAL A 604 -9.28 46.37 -7.63
C VAL A 604 -9.87 46.86 -6.30
N ALA A 605 -11.07 46.39 -5.97
CA ALA A 605 -11.65 46.55 -4.63
C ALA A 605 -12.07 45.16 -4.10
N THR A 606 -11.81 44.89 -2.82
CA THR A 606 -12.15 43.62 -2.17
C THR A 606 -12.58 43.85 -0.74
N ASP A 607 -13.48 43.01 -0.23
CA ASP A 607 -13.86 42.95 1.19
C ASP A 607 -12.86 42.17 2.05
N ASN A 608 -11.89 41.51 1.41
CA ASN A 608 -10.83 40.75 2.07
C ASN A 608 -9.45 41.09 1.48
N TRP A 609 -8.67 41.83 2.25
CA TRP A 609 -7.32 42.28 1.87
C TRP A 609 -6.34 41.13 1.58
N GLN A 610 -6.56 39.93 2.15
CA GLN A 610 -5.67 38.77 1.96
C GLN A 610 -5.70 38.24 0.52
N LEU A 611 -6.68 38.65 -0.28
CA LEU A 611 -6.84 38.25 -1.68
C LEU A 611 -5.98 39.08 -2.64
N LEU A 612 -5.52 40.27 -2.22
CA LEU A 612 -4.76 41.20 -3.06
C LEU A 612 -3.46 40.60 -3.66
N PRO A 613 -2.65 39.83 -2.93
CA PRO A 613 -1.47 39.18 -3.53
C PRO A 613 -1.85 38.16 -4.61
N HIS A 614 -2.93 37.40 -4.39
CA HIS A 614 -3.38 36.35 -5.29
C HIS A 614 -3.95 36.93 -6.59
N ILE A 615 -4.80 37.97 -6.50
CA ILE A 615 -5.29 38.66 -7.70
C ILE A 615 -4.17 39.33 -8.47
N ASN A 616 -3.18 39.93 -7.79
CA ASN A 616 -2.03 40.52 -8.46
C ASN A 616 -1.23 39.46 -9.24
N SER A 617 -0.97 38.29 -8.63
CA SER A 617 -0.30 37.18 -9.32
C SER A 617 -1.09 36.66 -10.52
N TYR A 618 -2.42 36.61 -10.41
CA TYR A 618 -3.30 36.21 -11.50
C TYR A 618 -3.27 37.20 -12.66
N LEU A 619 -3.41 38.51 -12.38
CA LEU A 619 -3.33 39.56 -13.41
C LEU A 619 -1.95 39.59 -14.09
N LEU A 620 -0.86 39.42 -13.34
CA LEU A 620 0.49 39.28 -13.92
C LEU A 620 0.59 38.09 -14.88
N THR A 621 0.00 36.95 -14.51
CA THR A 621 0.02 35.74 -15.36
C THR A 621 -0.77 35.94 -16.65
N LEU A 622 -1.94 36.57 -16.58
CA LEU A 622 -2.75 36.86 -17.76
C LEU A 622 -2.06 37.83 -18.72
N THR A 623 -1.42 38.86 -18.17
CA THR A 623 -0.82 39.94 -18.96
C THR A 623 0.53 39.55 -19.56
N SER A 624 1.35 38.77 -18.86
CA SER A 624 2.60 38.21 -19.42
C SER A 624 2.37 37.17 -20.52
N SER A 625 1.32 36.35 -20.41
CA SER A 625 0.97 35.33 -21.41
C SER A 625 0.63 35.92 -22.80
N GLN A 626 0.29 37.21 -22.87
CA GLN A 626 -0.03 37.91 -24.12
C GLN A 626 1.17 38.61 -24.75
N GLU A 627 2.26 38.85 -24.00
CA GLU A 627 3.51 39.40 -24.56
C GLU A 627 4.25 38.36 -25.41
N ASP A 628 4.21 37.08 -25.02
CA ASP A 628 4.89 35.98 -25.72
C ASP A 628 4.26 35.60 -27.07
N THR A 629 3.04 36.05 -27.37
CA THR A 629 2.39 35.82 -28.67
C THR A 629 2.86 36.75 -29.80
N HIS A 630 3.79 37.67 -29.52
CA HIS A 630 4.31 38.64 -30.48
C HIS A 630 5.83 38.62 -30.71
N THR A 631 6.53 37.55 -30.30
CA THR A 631 7.87 37.21 -30.81
C THR A 631 7.81 36.02 -31.74
#